data_AF-A0A6M3K0M1-F1
#
_entry.id   AF-A0A6M3K0M1-F1
#
_cell.length_a   1.000
_cell.length_b   1.000
_cell.length_c   1.000
_cell.angle_alpha   90.00
_cell.angle_beta   90.00
_cell.angle_gamma   90.00
#
_symmetry.space_group_name_H-M   'P 1'
#
loop_
_entity.id
_entity.type
_entity.pdbx_description
1 polymer ?
#
loop_
_entity_poly.entity_id
_entity_poly.type
_entity_poly.pdbx_seq_one_letter_code
_entity_poly.pdbx_strand_id
1 'polypeptide(L)'
;MKGKGIIIGAILFWVVVYCLLVTGKCDAQENWRWSKNGWNSKCVFTEKIRGTIFEYDKIQHGTACFLGYGTLRLLGMPKKKAFFVIMGLGLVNEIKDALIPYETYGLWGGEGFDYKDVIANMIGIVAFELIEFIWKQINFSF
;
A
#
# COMPACT_ATOMS: atom_id res chain seq x y z
N MET A 1 -29.14 -6.22 -0.90
CA MET A 1 -28.46 -4.91 -1.07
C MET A 1 -27.66 -4.40 0.15
N LYS A 2 -27.52 -5.17 1.25
CA LYS A 2 -26.87 -4.71 2.51
C LYS A 2 -25.33 -4.61 2.50
N GLY A 3 -24.63 -5.10 1.49
CA GLY A 3 -23.16 -5.17 1.46
C GLY A 3 -22.42 -3.94 0.90
N LYS A 4 -23.10 -3.08 0.13
CA LYS A 4 -22.43 -1.97 -0.60
C LYS A 4 -21.97 -0.83 0.31
N GLY A 5 -22.73 -0.51 1.37
CA GLY A 5 -22.41 0.58 2.30
C GLY A 5 -21.17 0.31 3.17
N ILE A 6 -20.96 -0.95 3.56
CA ILE A 6 -19.82 -1.36 4.38
C ILE A 6 -18.51 -1.28 3.58
N ILE A 7 -18.55 -1.65 2.29
CA ILE A 7 -17.41 -1.55 1.38
C ILE A 7 -17.02 -0.08 1.17
N ILE A 8 -17.99 0.81 0.98
CA ILE A 8 -17.75 2.25 0.81
C ILE A 8 -17.17 2.87 2.09
N GLY A 9 -17.68 2.47 3.26
CA GLY A 9 -17.17 2.93 4.56
C GLY A 9 -15.72 2.49 4.82
N ALA A 10 -15.36 1.25 4.46
CA ALA A 10 -13.99 0.76 4.59
C ALA A 10 -13.02 1.51 3.65
N ILE A 11 -13.45 1.80 2.41
CA ILE A 11 -12.65 2.59 1.45
C ILE A 11 -12.42 4.01 1.98
N LEU A 12 -13.47 4.67 2.47
CA LEU A 12 -13.37 6.04 3.01
C LEU A 12 -12.49 6.13 4.26
N PHE A 13 -12.57 5.14 5.16
CA PHE A 13 -11.70 5.06 6.33
C PHE A 13 -10.22 4.97 5.93
N TRP A 14 -9.90 4.17 4.90
CA TRP A 14 -8.54 4.04 4.38
C TRP A 14 -8.01 5.30 3.70
N VAL A 15 -8.87 6.03 2.97
CA VAL A 15 -8.51 7.35 2.40
C VAL A 15 -8.09 8.31 3.52
N VAL A 16 -8.83 8.35 4.63
CA VAL A 16 -8.52 9.24 5.76
C VAL A 16 -7.23 8.84 6.47
N VAL A 17 -7.00 7.54 6.73
CA VAL A 17 -5.76 7.06 7.36
C VAL A 17 -4.54 7.32 6.46
N TYR A 18 -4.65 7.10 5.15
CA TYR A 18 -3.61 7.40 4.19
C TYR A 18 -3.28 8.91 4.15
N CYS A 19 -4.30 9.78 4.17
CA CYS A 19 -4.10 11.23 4.22
C CYS A 19 -3.40 11.73 5.49
N LEU A 20 -3.51 11.02 6.62
CA LEU A 20 -2.93 11.44 7.90
C LEU A 20 -1.46 11.04 8.08
N LEU A 21 -0.94 10.09 7.28
CA LEU A 21 0.40 9.51 7.47
C LEU A 21 1.50 10.15 6.61
N VAL A 22 1.17 11.10 5.72
CA VAL A 22 2.11 11.66 4.74
C VAL A 22 2.31 13.15 5.01
N THR A 23 3.43 13.55 5.63
CA THR A 23 3.85 14.97 5.71
C THR A 23 5.37 15.12 5.60
N GLY A 24 5.88 15.72 4.53
CA GLY A 24 7.29 16.13 4.40
C GLY A 24 7.60 16.79 3.04
N LYS A 25 8.17 18.00 3.02
CA LYS A 25 8.34 18.87 1.82
C LYS A 25 9.62 18.57 1.00
N CYS A 26 9.62 18.79 -0.33
CA CYS A 26 10.76 19.19 -1.22
C CYS A 26 10.34 19.37 -2.72
N ASP A 27 11.22 19.93 -3.57
CA ASP A 27 11.00 20.69 -4.86
C ASP A 27 10.99 19.93 -6.23
N ALA A 28 10.33 20.51 -7.27
CA ALA A 28 9.63 19.81 -8.38
C ALA A 28 10.25 19.63 -9.79
N GLN A 29 9.80 18.57 -10.51
CA GLN A 29 10.06 18.29 -11.95
C GLN A 29 8.92 17.52 -12.69
N GLU A 30 8.81 17.68 -14.04
CA GLU A 30 7.57 17.48 -14.86
C GLU A 30 7.44 16.19 -15.74
N ASN A 31 8.24 15.12 -15.60
CA ASN A 31 8.18 13.91 -16.47
C ASN A 31 7.81 12.59 -15.74
N TRP A 32 7.65 11.45 -16.45
CA TRP A 32 7.56 10.11 -15.82
C TRP A 32 8.78 9.87 -14.93
N ARG A 33 8.55 9.61 -13.64
CA ARG A 33 9.62 9.45 -12.64
C ARG A 33 9.71 8.02 -12.17
N TRP A 34 10.92 7.48 -12.22
CA TRP A 34 11.30 6.32 -11.44
C TRP A 34 11.77 6.79 -10.08
N SER A 35 11.26 6.16 -9.02
CA SER A 35 11.73 6.41 -7.67
C SER A 35 13.22 6.04 -7.57
N LYS A 36 14.00 6.90 -6.91
CA LYS A 36 15.42 6.66 -6.61
C LYS A 36 15.60 6.05 -5.20
N ASN A 37 14.59 5.32 -4.71
CA ASN A 37 14.29 4.86 -3.35
C ASN A 37 13.45 5.90 -2.56
N GLY A 38 12.14 5.63 -2.38
CA GLY A 38 11.19 6.48 -1.61
C GLY A 38 11.52 6.47 -0.11
N TRP A 39 11.51 7.54 0.69
CA TRP A 39 10.46 8.53 1.03
C TRP A 39 11.12 9.88 1.41
N ASN A 40 12.02 10.39 0.58
CA ASN A 40 13.03 11.41 0.89
C ASN A 40 14.18 10.96 1.83
N SER A 41 15.38 11.04 1.26
CA SER A 41 16.68 10.59 1.71
C SER A 41 17.30 11.29 2.96
N LYS A 42 16.55 11.56 4.05
CA LYS A 42 17.12 12.10 5.31
C LYS A 42 16.45 11.68 6.64
N CYS A 43 15.66 10.60 6.73
CA CYS A 43 15.28 10.08 8.05
C CYS A 43 16.51 9.45 8.73
N VAL A 44 17.03 10.06 9.80
CA VAL A 44 18.30 9.75 10.48
C VAL A 44 18.40 8.29 10.98
N PHE A 45 17.29 7.54 11.05
CA PHE A 45 17.26 6.12 11.40
C PHE A 45 17.41 5.14 10.20
N THR A 46 17.35 5.64 8.97
CA THR A 46 17.16 4.82 7.74
C THR A 46 18.41 4.57 6.91
N GLU A 47 19.58 5.14 7.25
CA GLU A 47 20.80 4.97 6.42
C GLU A 47 21.21 3.50 6.23
N LYS A 48 21.01 2.66 7.25
CA LYS A 48 21.35 1.22 7.20
C LYS A 48 20.33 0.35 6.46
N ILE A 49 19.11 0.86 6.27
CA ILE A 49 17.96 0.10 5.76
C ILE A 49 17.56 0.57 4.36
N ARG A 50 18.31 1.55 3.82
CA ARG A 50 18.04 2.23 2.56
C ARG A 50 18.06 1.27 1.36
N GLY A 51 17.09 1.43 0.47
CA GLY A 51 16.89 0.60 -0.70
C GLY A 51 16.39 -0.82 -0.40
N THR A 52 15.95 -1.11 0.83
CA THR A 52 15.37 -2.41 1.21
C THR A 52 13.85 -2.30 1.39
N ILE A 53 13.17 -3.44 1.46
CA ILE A 53 11.71 -3.49 1.71
C ILE A 53 11.29 -3.08 3.12
N PHE A 54 12.25 -2.82 4.01
CA PHE A 54 11.99 -2.39 5.39
C PHE A 54 11.99 -0.86 5.54
N GLU A 55 12.07 -0.12 4.43
CA GLU A 55 11.82 1.32 4.43
C GLU A 55 10.36 1.61 4.81
N TYR A 56 10.14 2.74 5.49
CA TYR A 56 8.82 3.09 6.05
C TYR A 56 7.70 3.10 5.00
N ASP A 57 7.99 3.64 3.83
CA ASP A 57 7.11 3.67 2.66
C ASP A 57 6.71 2.26 2.18
N LYS A 58 7.69 1.37 2.10
CA LYS A 58 7.48 -0.04 1.75
C LYS A 58 6.64 -0.76 2.81
N ILE A 59 6.83 -0.44 4.10
CA ILE A 59 6.00 -0.94 5.20
C ILE A 59 4.56 -0.41 5.07
N GLN A 60 4.35 0.84 4.66
CA GLN A 60 3.02 1.38 4.41
C GLN A 60 2.31 0.62 3.29
N HIS A 61 3.00 0.40 2.17
CA HIS A 61 2.51 -0.42 1.05
C HIS A 61 2.10 -1.84 1.49
N GLY A 62 2.99 -2.53 2.19
CA GLY A 62 2.72 -3.86 2.73
C GLY A 62 1.56 -3.87 3.72
N THR A 63 1.51 -2.91 4.65
CA THR A 63 0.47 -2.83 5.69
C THR A 63 -0.90 -2.49 5.09
N ALA A 64 -0.95 -1.52 4.17
CA ALA A 64 -2.18 -1.14 3.48
C ALA A 64 -2.74 -2.29 2.65
N CYS A 65 -1.89 -3.02 1.92
CA CYS A 65 -2.31 -4.18 1.16
C CYS A 65 -2.72 -5.36 2.04
N PHE A 66 -2.03 -5.62 3.15
CA PHE A 66 -2.40 -6.63 4.14
C PHE A 66 -3.82 -6.38 4.67
N LEU A 67 -4.06 -5.16 5.19
CA LEU A 67 -5.34 -4.82 5.81
C LEU A 67 -6.45 -4.65 4.78
N GLY A 68 -6.17 -4.05 3.63
CA GLY A 68 -7.11 -3.90 2.53
C GLY A 68 -7.58 -5.26 1.99
N TYR A 69 -6.63 -6.15 1.70
CA TYR A 69 -6.94 -7.50 1.26
C TYR A 69 -7.74 -8.26 2.32
N GLY A 70 -7.28 -8.23 3.56
CA GLY A 70 -7.95 -8.87 4.68
C GLY A 70 -9.39 -8.38 4.87
N THR A 71 -9.62 -7.07 4.76
CA THR A 71 -10.96 -6.50 4.86
C THR A 71 -11.87 -7.02 3.76
N LEU A 72 -11.41 -7.01 2.50
CA LEU A 72 -12.21 -7.54 1.39
C LEU A 72 -12.53 -9.03 1.58
N ARG A 73 -11.57 -9.80 2.08
CA ARG A 73 -11.74 -11.23 2.40
C ARG A 73 -12.78 -11.45 3.50
N LEU A 74 -12.72 -10.69 4.58
CA LEU A 74 -13.68 -10.74 5.70
C LEU A 74 -15.09 -10.31 5.26
N LEU A 75 -15.20 -9.43 4.26
CA LEU A 75 -16.47 -9.07 3.62
C LEU A 75 -16.98 -10.12 2.61
N GLY A 76 -16.34 -11.28 2.53
CA GLY A 76 -16.76 -12.40 1.68
C GLY A 76 -16.30 -12.29 0.23
N MET A 77 -15.41 -11.37 -0.12
CA MET A 77 -14.88 -11.28 -1.48
C MET A 77 -14.00 -12.51 -1.79
N PRO A 78 -14.18 -13.19 -2.95
CA PRO A 78 -13.32 -14.30 -3.35
C PRO A 78 -11.85 -13.89 -3.46
N LYS A 79 -10.92 -14.78 -3.07
CA LYS A 79 -9.46 -14.56 -3.05
C LYS A 79 -8.93 -13.89 -4.31
N LYS A 80 -9.19 -14.50 -5.47
CA LYS A 80 -8.76 -13.98 -6.78
C LYS A 80 -9.24 -12.55 -7.02
N LYS A 81 -10.49 -12.25 -6.68
CA LYS A 81 -11.06 -10.91 -6.87
C LYS A 81 -10.44 -9.89 -5.93
N ALA A 82 -10.30 -10.24 -4.64
CA ALA A 82 -9.65 -9.37 -3.66
C ALA A 82 -8.19 -9.09 -4.04
N PHE A 83 -7.48 -10.11 -4.55
CA PHE A 83 -6.11 -10.00 -5.02
C PHE A 83 -5.98 -8.97 -6.14
N PHE A 84 -6.76 -9.12 -7.22
CA PHE A 84 -6.68 -8.20 -8.36
C PHE A 84 -7.13 -6.78 -8.00
N VAL A 85 -8.11 -6.64 -7.10
CA VAL A 85 -8.54 -5.31 -6.62
C VAL A 85 -7.40 -4.63 -5.86
N ILE A 86 -6.77 -5.30 -4.89
CA ILE A 86 -5.73 -4.68 -4.07
C ILE A 86 -4.44 -4.46 -4.85
N MET A 87 -3.99 -5.45 -5.64
CA MET A 87 -2.83 -5.26 -6.52
C MET A 87 -3.07 -4.17 -7.56
N GLY A 88 -4.29 -4.08 -8.10
CA GLY A 88 -4.68 -3.01 -9.02
C GLY A 88 -4.63 -1.63 -8.37
N LEU A 89 -5.18 -1.48 -7.15
CA LEU A 89 -5.13 -0.23 -6.40
C LEU A 89 -3.68 0.17 -6.05
N GLY A 90 -2.86 -0.78 -5.62
CA GLY A 90 -1.44 -0.54 -5.35
C GLY A 90 -0.67 -0.10 -6.60
N LEU A 91 -0.90 -0.75 -7.75
CA LEU A 91 -0.27 -0.37 -9.01
C LEU A 91 -0.75 0.98 -9.53
N VAL A 92 -2.04 1.29 -9.40
CA VAL A 92 -2.58 2.62 -9.75
C VAL A 92 -1.94 3.69 -8.87
N ASN A 93 -1.70 3.42 -7.59
CA ASN A 93 -0.97 4.35 -6.74
C ASN A 93 0.47 4.58 -7.22
N GLU A 94 1.19 3.52 -7.58
CA GLU A 94 2.55 3.66 -8.14
C GLU A 94 2.58 4.43 -9.46
N ILE A 95 1.61 4.19 -10.35
CA ILE A 95 1.48 4.95 -11.60
C ILE A 95 1.17 6.42 -11.30
N LYS A 96 0.29 6.69 -10.32
CA LYS A 96 0.01 8.05 -9.85
C LYS A 96 1.29 8.71 -9.31
N ASP A 97 2.08 7.99 -8.52
CA ASP A 97 3.35 8.48 -7.97
C ASP A 97 4.38 8.71 -9.08
N ALA A 98 4.35 7.96 -10.18
CA ALA A 98 5.17 8.19 -11.37
C ALA A 98 4.82 9.48 -12.14
N LEU A 99 3.52 9.79 -12.22
CA LEU A 99 2.97 10.85 -13.08
C LEU A 99 2.73 12.17 -12.35
N ILE A 100 2.41 12.11 -11.06
CA ILE A 100 2.04 13.28 -10.26
C ILE A 100 3.21 13.58 -9.33
N PRO A 101 4.02 14.61 -9.63
CA PRO A 101 5.11 15.02 -8.76
C PRO A 101 4.61 15.48 -7.40
N TYR A 102 5.08 14.80 -6.34
CA TYR A 102 4.88 15.21 -4.95
C TYR A 102 5.26 16.67 -4.76
N GLU A 103 6.25 17.13 -5.50
CA GLU A 103 6.83 18.44 -5.31
C GLU A 103 5.97 19.56 -5.91
N THR A 104 5.15 19.25 -6.93
CA THR A 104 4.15 20.19 -7.50
C THR A 104 2.81 20.06 -6.79
N TYR A 105 2.39 18.83 -6.49
CA TYR A 105 1.04 18.52 -6.00
C TYR A 105 0.99 18.22 -4.50
N GLY A 106 2.10 18.41 -3.79
CA GLY A 106 2.25 18.08 -2.38
C GLY A 106 1.83 16.64 -2.11
N LEU A 107 0.97 16.48 -1.10
CA LEU A 107 0.46 15.20 -0.62
C LEU A 107 -0.27 14.36 -1.68
N TRP A 108 -0.68 14.96 -2.79
CA TRP A 108 -1.39 14.26 -3.86
C TRP A 108 -0.46 13.63 -4.90
N GLY A 109 0.81 14.03 -4.92
CA GLY A 109 1.83 13.42 -5.76
C GLY A 109 2.68 12.38 -5.03
N GLY A 110 3.61 11.76 -5.74
CA GLY A 110 4.56 10.78 -5.21
C GLY A 110 6.01 11.04 -5.61
N GLU A 111 6.92 10.15 -5.22
CA GLU A 111 8.37 10.29 -5.50
C GLU A 111 8.82 9.60 -6.79
N GLY A 112 7.86 9.01 -7.51
CA GLY A 112 8.10 8.21 -8.70
C GLY A 112 7.70 6.75 -8.48
N PHE A 113 7.62 5.99 -9.57
CA PHE A 113 7.32 4.56 -9.55
C PHE A 113 8.45 3.77 -8.89
N ASP A 114 8.15 2.91 -7.91
CA ASP A 114 9.09 1.95 -7.34
C ASP A 114 8.57 0.51 -7.45
N TYR A 115 9.34 -0.35 -8.11
CA TYR A 115 8.98 -1.77 -8.20
C TYR A 115 8.99 -2.45 -6.83
N LYS A 116 9.73 -1.92 -5.84
CA LYS A 116 9.77 -2.46 -4.48
C LYS A 116 8.48 -2.19 -3.73
N ASP A 117 7.74 -1.13 -4.05
CA ASP A 117 6.38 -0.90 -3.52
C ASP A 117 5.39 -1.94 -4.04
N VAL A 118 5.52 -2.31 -5.33
CA VAL A 118 4.73 -3.41 -5.90
C VAL A 118 5.04 -4.74 -5.21
N ILE A 119 6.31 -5.01 -4.88
CA ILE A 119 6.69 -6.20 -4.12
C ILE A 119 6.14 -6.12 -2.69
N ALA A 120 6.22 -4.97 -2.03
CA ALA A 120 5.67 -4.77 -0.69
C ALA A 120 4.15 -5.00 -0.64
N ASN A 121 3.41 -4.51 -1.64
CA ASN A 121 1.98 -4.78 -1.81
C ASN A 121 1.70 -6.30 -1.84
N MET A 122 2.50 -7.05 -2.60
CA MET A 122 2.40 -8.51 -2.69
C MET A 122 2.68 -9.19 -1.34
N ILE A 123 3.73 -8.76 -0.63
CA ILE A 123 4.08 -9.32 0.69
C ILE A 123 2.92 -9.11 1.68
N GLY A 124 2.28 -7.95 1.67
CA GLY A 124 1.10 -7.69 2.50
C GLY A 124 -0.02 -8.70 2.27
N ILE A 125 -0.34 -8.98 1.00
CA ILE A 125 -1.37 -9.97 0.64
C ILE A 125 -0.96 -11.38 1.08
N VAL A 126 0.27 -11.79 0.80
CA VAL A 126 0.79 -13.12 1.16
C VAL A 126 0.83 -13.32 2.66
N ALA A 127 1.22 -12.30 3.43
CA ALA A 127 1.22 -12.34 4.88
C ALA A 127 -0.20 -12.56 5.44
N PHE A 128 -1.22 -11.91 4.86
CA PHE A 128 -2.60 -12.16 5.27
C PHE A 128 -3.05 -13.59 4.94
N GLU A 129 -2.74 -14.08 3.74
CA GLU A 129 -3.05 -15.46 3.33
C GLU A 129 -2.41 -16.51 4.25
N LEU A 130 -1.16 -16.28 4.67
CA LEU A 130 -0.47 -17.16 5.61
C LEU A 130 -1.17 -17.20 6.98
N ILE A 131 -1.57 -16.05 7.51
CA ILE A 131 -2.32 -15.96 8.77
C ILE A 131 -3.68 -16.65 8.62
N GLU A 132 -4.41 -16.40 7.53
CA GLU A 132 -5.70 -17.06 7.26
C GLU A 132 -5.54 -18.58 7.18
N PHE A 133 -4.47 -19.07 6.57
CA PHE A 133 -4.15 -20.49 6.48
C PHE A 133 -3.87 -21.10 7.86
N ILE A 134 -2.95 -20.51 8.64
CA ILE A 134 -2.60 -20.97 10.00
C ILE A 134 -3.84 -20.98 10.90
N TRP A 135 -4.64 -19.90 10.85
CA TRP A 135 -5.88 -19.79 11.62
C TRP A 135 -6.86 -20.91 11.31
N LYS A 136 -7.03 -21.26 10.03
CA LYS A 136 -7.88 -22.39 9.63
C LYS A 136 -7.33 -23.72 10.13
N GLN A 137 -6.03 -23.96 10.04
CA GLN A 137 -5.45 -25.20 10.57
C GLN A 137 -5.70 -25.35 12.06
N ILE A 138 -5.57 -24.28 12.84
CA ILE A 138 -5.82 -24.29 14.29
C ILE A 138 -7.31 -24.57 14.60
N ASN A 139 -8.24 -23.90 13.90
CA ASN A 139 -9.67 -24.00 14.21
C ASN A 139 -10.37 -25.23 13.61
N PHE A 140 -9.78 -25.89 12.59
CA PHE A 140 -10.31 -27.13 12.01
C PHE A 140 -9.63 -28.39 12.56
N SER A 141 -8.70 -28.28 13.52
CA SER A 141 -8.05 -29.42 14.20
C SER A 141 -8.78 -29.91 15.46
N PHE A 142 -10.06 -29.54 15.62
CA PHE A 142 -10.97 -30.01 16.67
C PHE A 142 -12.26 -30.54 16.03
#